data_AF-A0AA44YFP9-F1
#
_entry.id   AF-A0AA44YFP9-F1
#
_cell.length_a   1.000
_cell.length_b   1.000
_cell.length_c   1.000
_cell.angle_alpha   90.00
_cell.angle_beta   90.00
_cell.angle_gamma   90.00
#
_symmetry.space_group_name_H-M   'P 1'
#
loop_
_entity.id
_entity.type
_entity.pdbx_description
1 polymer ?
#
loop_
_entity_poly.entity_id
_entity_poly.type
_entity_poly.pdbx_seq_one_letter_code
_entity_poly.pdbx_strand_id
1 'polypeptide(L)'
;MTTIKRFTPDYKMHAVRFEAFAREAEHGELVRFDAHQQVVSAVEAERDAQQKRADALAVRNERLTAFLTEGFNIAGKGGSWCGGDIQELGEKLGLFARETYQPALHGYHCGHEPGEDSVYVITNSATDAALAAIRDEATARALKHLCDCQLISATVAELKADELREAK
;
A
#
# COMPACT_ATOMS: atom_id res chain seq x y z
N MET A 1 -29.66 55.97 -33.67
CA MET A 1 -28.96 55.72 -32.39
C MET A 1 -29.43 54.37 -31.88
N THR A 2 -28.70 53.31 -32.21
CA THR A 2 -29.13 51.92 -31.99
C THR A 2 -28.56 51.43 -30.65
N THR A 3 -29.44 51.14 -29.69
CA THR A 3 -29.08 50.65 -28.36
C THR A 3 -28.53 49.24 -28.44
N ILE A 4 -27.26 49.04 -28.07
CA ILE A 4 -26.64 47.71 -27.95
C ILE A 4 -27.18 47.04 -26.68
N LYS A 5 -27.98 45.97 -26.84
CA LYS A 5 -28.39 45.12 -25.71
C LYS A 5 -27.18 44.29 -25.26
N ARG A 6 -26.76 44.42 -24.01
CA ARG A 6 -25.75 43.54 -23.40
C ARG A 6 -26.37 42.14 -23.28
N PHE A 7 -25.76 41.17 -23.95
CA PHE A 7 -26.09 39.76 -23.82
C PHE A 7 -25.73 39.31 -22.40
N THR A 8 -26.73 38.94 -21.60
CA THR A 8 -26.55 38.24 -20.33
C THR A 8 -26.57 36.74 -20.68
N PRO A 9 -25.46 36.00 -20.57
CA PRO A 9 -25.48 34.58 -20.89
C PRO A 9 -26.34 33.86 -19.85
N ASP A 10 -27.30 33.07 -20.31
CA ASP A 10 -28.09 32.19 -19.45
C ASP A 10 -27.16 31.30 -18.61
N TYR A 11 -27.45 31.22 -17.31
CA TYR A 11 -26.75 30.39 -16.31
C TYR A 11 -26.65 28.90 -16.71
N LYS A 12 -27.44 28.45 -17.69
CA LYS A 12 -27.38 27.11 -18.30
C LYS A 12 -26.03 26.81 -18.98
N MET A 13 -25.29 27.83 -19.41
CA MET A 13 -23.95 27.64 -20.02
C MET A 13 -22.87 27.24 -19.01
N HIS A 14 -23.15 27.29 -17.69
CA HIS A 14 -22.21 26.82 -16.68
C HIS A 14 -22.27 25.31 -16.43
N ALA A 15 -23.39 24.64 -16.72
CA ALA A 15 -23.49 23.18 -16.61
C ALA A 15 -22.69 22.46 -17.72
N VAL A 16 -22.69 23.02 -18.94
CA VAL A 16 -21.96 22.47 -20.10
C VAL A 16 -20.44 22.57 -19.94
N ARG A 17 -19.96 23.45 -19.07
CA ARG A 17 -18.52 23.70 -18.88
C ARG A 17 -17.83 22.69 -17.96
N PHE A 18 -18.58 21.80 -17.30
CA PHE A 18 -18.03 20.67 -16.54
C PHE A 18 -18.01 19.35 -17.33
N GLU A 19 -18.71 19.27 -18.47
CA GLU A 19 -18.64 18.11 -19.38
C GLU A 19 -17.33 18.05 -20.20
N ALA A 20 -16.56 19.14 -20.23
CA ALA A 20 -15.41 19.33 -21.12
C ALA A 20 -14.07 18.73 -20.64
N PHE A 21 -14.06 17.84 -19.63
CA PHE A 21 -12.84 17.10 -19.23
C PHE A 21 -12.94 15.59 -19.47
N ALA A 22 -13.87 15.13 -20.31
CA ALA A 22 -13.83 13.80 -20.87
C ALA A 22 -12.86 13.77 -22.06
N ARG A 23 -11.68 13.14 -21.91
CA ARG A 23 -10.89 12.72 -23.08
C ARG A 23 -11.70 11.64 -23.81
N GLU A 24 -11.93 11.82 -25.10
CA GLU A 24 -12.48 10.76 -25.96
C GLU A 24 -11.55 9.53 -25.88
N ALA A 25 -12.08 8.38 -25.47
CA ALA A 25 -11.43 7.10 -25.70
C ALA A 25 -11.40 6.80 -27.21
N GLU A 26 -10.55 5.88 -27.68
CA GLU A 26 -10.40 5.49 -29.11
C GLU A 26 -11.71 5.12 -29.83
N HIS A 27 -12.82 4.95 -29.11
CA HIS A 27 -14.16 4.65 -29.62
C HIS A 27 -15.22 5.73 -29.34
N GLY A 28 -14.84 6.95 -28.91
CA GLY A 28 -15.76 8.08 -28.77
C GLY A 28 -16.68 8.04 -27.54
N GLU A 29 -16.42 7.16 -26.57
CA GLU A 29 -17.16 7.14 -25.30
C GLU A 29 -16.64 8.22 -24.34
N LEU A 30 -17.56 9.04 -23.81
CA LEU A 30 -17.28 10.06 -22.81
C LEU A 30 -17.07 9.40 -21.43
N VAL A 31 -15.82 9.34 -20.96
CA VAL A 31 -15.54 8.91 -19.58
C VAL A 31 -15.95 10.04 -18.63
N ARG A 32 -16.96 9.78 -17.77
CA ARG A 32 -17.36 10.74 -16.72
C ARG A 32 -16.17 11.04 -15.82
N PHE A 33 -16.00 12.31 -15.42
CA PHE A 33 -14.88 12.80 -14.60
C PHE A 33 -14.64 11.93 -13.35
N ASP A 34 -15.73 11.47 -12.71
CA ASP A 34 -15.68 10.60 -11.53
C ASP A 34 -14.99 9.25 -11.81
N ALA A 35 -15.21 8.65 -12.98
CA ALA A 35 -14.60 7.38 -13.35
C ALA A 35 -13.09 7.56 -13.63
N HIS A 36 -12.71 8.66 -14.27
CA HIS A 36 -11.29 8.98 -14.47
C HIS A 36 -10.58 9.27 -13.14
N GLN A 37 -11.23 10.02 -12.25
CA GLN A 37 -10.70 10.34 -10.93
C GLN A 37 -10.50 9.08 -10.08
N GLN A 38 -11.43 8.12 -10.14
CA GLN A 38 -11.28 6.83 -9.48
C GLN A 38 -10.08 6.04 -10.01
N VAL A 39 -9.87 6.01 -11.33
CA VAL A 39 -8.72 5.33 -11.94
C VAL A 39 -7.41 5.99 -11.52
N VAL A 40 -7.33 7.32 -11.53
CA VAL A 40 -6.12 8.04 -11.09
C VAL A 40 -5.81 7.75 -9.62
N SER A 41 -6.81 7.82 -8.73
CA SER A 41 -6.62 7.50 -7.31
C SER A 41 -6.20 6.04 -7.08
N ALA A 42 -6.71 5.09 -7.88
CA ALA A 42 -6.28 3.70 -7.81
C ALA A 42 -4.82 3.51 -8.27
N VAL A 43 -4.41 4.21 -9.33
CA VAL A 43 -3.02 4.16 -9.83
C VAL A 43 -2.05 4.80 -8.84
N GLU A 44 -2.41 5.93 -8.23
CA GLU A 44 -1.61 6.56 -7.18
C GLU A 44 -1.44 5.63 -5.96
N ALA A 45 -2.51 4.96 -5.55
CA ALA A 45 -2.47 3.99 -4.46
C ALA A 45 -1.55 2.80 -4.77
N GLU A 46 -1.62 2.26 -5.99
CA GLU A 46 -0.76 1.15 -6.41
C GLU A 46 0.71 1.59 -6.50
N ARG A 47 0.98 2.79 -7.05
CA ARG A 47 2.33 3.38 -7.07
C ARG A 47 2.91 3.47 -5.66
N ASP A 48 2.14 3.99 -4.70
CA ASP A 48 2.61 4.16 -3.32
C ASP A 48 2.84 2.81 -2.64
N ALA A 49 1.99 1.81 -2.90
CA ALA A 49 2.19 0.45 -2.42
C ALA A 49 3.45 -0.19 -3.04
N GLN A 50 3.70 0.03 -4.33
CA GLN A 50 4.91 -0.45 -5.00
C GLN A 50 6.16 0.23 -4.46
N GLN A 51 6.12 1.54 -4.19
CA GLN A 51 7.24 2.25 -3.59
C GLN A 51 7.59 1.67 -2.20
N LYS A 52 6.59 1.44 -1.34
CA LYS A 52 6.80 0.82 -0.03
C LYS A 52 7.42 -0.58 -0.12
N ARG A 53 7.00 -1.39 -1.10
CA ARG A 53 7.60 -2.71 -1.37
C ARG A 53 9.05 -2.57 -1.83
N ALA A 54 9.33 -1.63 -2.74
CA ALA A 54 10.68 -1.38 -3.24
C ALA A 54 11.61 -0.91 -2.12
N ASP A 55 11.16 -0.01 -1.25
CA ASP A 55 11.93 0.48 -0.10
C ASP A 55 12.24 -0.66 0.88
N ALA A 56 11.27 -1.52 1.18
CA ALA A 56 11.47 -2.67 2.04
C ALA A 56 12.46 -3.70 1.46
N LEU A 57 12.40 -3.93 0.14
CA LEU A 57 13.35 -4.78 -0.57
C LEU A 57 14.75 -4.16 -0.57
N ALA A 58 14.88 -2.84 -0.74
CA ALA A 58 16.15 -2.14 -0.67
C ALA A 58 16.81 -2.34 0.70
N VAL A 59 16.07 -2.11 1.79
CA VAL A 59 16.56 -2.33 3.17
C VAL A 59 16.99 -3.79 3.39
N ARG A 60 16.22 -4.76 2.89
CA ARG A 60 16.59 -6.18 2.99
C ARG A 60 17.87 -6.48 2.19
N ASN A 61 17.98 -5.94 0.97
CA ASN A 61 19.14 -6.14 0.11
C ASN A 61 20.40 -5.51 0.69
N GLU A 62 20.30 -4.34 1.34
CA GLU A 62 21.42 -3.74 2.08
C GLU A 62 21.92 -4.67 3.20
N ARG A 63 20.99 -5.24 3.99
CA ARG A 63 21.35 -6.20 5.06
C ARG A 63 21.99 -7.47 4.51
N LEU A 64 21.44 -8.04 3.44
CA LEU A 64 22.02 -9.22 2.77
C LEU A 64 23.40 -8.93 2.19
N THR A 65 23.57 -7.76 1.57
CA THR A 65 24.86 -7.31 1.02
C THR A 65 25.89 -7.13 2.14
N ALA A 66 25.50 -6.54 3.26
CA ALA A 66 26.35 -6.39 4.44
C ALA A 66 26.78 -7.76 5.00
N PHE A 67 25.85 -8.72 5.09
CA PHE A 67 26.13 -10.07 5.54
C PHE A 67 27.18 -10.76 4.65
N LEU A 68 26.99 -10.70 3.33
CA LEU A 68 27.94 -11.29 2.37
C LEU A 68 29.31 -10.59 2.42
N THR A 69 29.31 -9.25 2.45
CA THR A 69 30.54 -8.46 2.47
C THR A 69 31.40 -8.81 3.68
N GLU A 70 30.78 -8.87 4.86
CA GLU A 70 31.51 -9.20 6.09
C GLU A 70 32.00 -10.65 6.08
N GLY A 71 31.18 -11.60 5.63
CA GLY A 71 31.60 -13.00 5.49
C GLY A 71 32.79 -13.18 4.55
N PHE A 72 32.79 -12.52 3.39
CA PHE A 72 33.92 -12.54 2.46
C PHE A 72 35.17 -11.87 3.05
N ASN A 73 35.02 -10.78 3.79
CA ASN A 73 36.14 -10.11 4.46
C ASN A 73 36.79 -11.01 5.51
N ILE A 74 35.99 -11.75 6.30
CA ILE A 74 36.49 -12.69 7.31
C ILE A 74 37.22 -13.85 6.63
N ALA A 75 36.59 -14.47 5.64
CA ALA A 75 37.20 -15.56 4.88
C ALA A 75 38.51 -15.13 4.18
N GLY A 76 38.54 -13.95 3.57
CA GLY A 76 39.71 -13.40 2.89
C GLY A 76 40.89 -13.11 3.83
N LYS A 77 40.63 -12.86 5.11
CA LYS A 77 41.66 -12.70 6.16
C LYS A 77 42.10 -14.04 6.77
N GLY A 78 41.53 -15.16 6.33
CA GLY A 78 41.77 -16.49 6.91
C GLY A 78 41.07 -16.69 8.27
N GLY A 79 40.04 -15.90 8.57
CA GLY A 79 39.25 -16.05 9.80
C GLY A 79 38.31 -17.26 9.75
N SER A 80 37.82 -17.67 10.93
CA SER A 80 36.76 -18.67 11.06
C SER A 80 35.44 -18.11 10.52
N TRP A 81 34.73 -18.92 9.73
CA TRP A 81 33.37 -18.62 9.27
C TRP A 81 32.47 -19.79 9.62
N CYS A 82 32.36 -20.06 10.92
CA CYS A 82 31.61 -21.21 11.44
C CYS A 82 30.13 -20.89 11.59
N GLY A 83 29.32 -21.92 11.92
CA GLY A 83 27.89 -21.77 12.15
C GLY A 83 27.56 -20.70 13.20
N GLY A 84 28.37 -20.58 14.26
CA GLY A 84 28.19 -19.57 15.30
C GLY A 84 28.39 -18.14 14.78
N ASP A 85 29.46 -17.90 14.01
CA ASP A 85 29.76 -16.59 13.41
C ASP A 85 28.63 -16.14 12.45
N ILE A 86 28.14 -17.09 11.65
CA ILE A 86 27.02 -16.90 10.72
C ILE A 86 25.74 -16.53 11.46
N GLN A 87 25.43 -17.25 12.55
CA GLN A 87 24.24 -17.00 13.36
C GLN A 87 24.30 -15.64 14.04
N GLU A 88 25.43 -15.31 14.67
CA GLU A 88 25.63 -14.03 15.36
C GLU A 88 25.53 -12.85 14.38
N LEU A 89 26.19 -12.92 13.22
CA LEU A 89 26.11 -11.84 12.24
C LEU A 89 24.70 -11.71 11.66
N GLY A 90 24.04 -12.83 11.35
CA GLY A 90 22.68 -12.82 10.82
C GLY A 90 21.68 -12.23 11.80
N GLU A 91 21.81 -12.52 13.10
CA GLU A 91 20.99 -11.91 14.16
C GLU A 91 21.28 -10.41 14.31
N LYS A 92 22.56 -10.03 14.33
CA LYS A 92 23.00 -8.62 14.39
C LYS A 92 22.46 -7.78 13.23
N LEU A 93 22.37 -8.34 12.04
CA LEU A 93 21.82 -7.67 10.85
C LEU A 93 20.29 -7.76 10.76
N GLY A 94 19.62 -8.42 11.73
CA GLY A 94 18.18 -8.62 11.71
C GLY A 94 17.71 -9.47 10.54
N LEU A 95 18.56 -10.38 10.06
CA LEU A 95 18.26 -11.37 9.02
C LEU A 95 17.77 -12.67 9.65
N PHE A 96 18.29 -13.05 10.81
CA PHE A 96 17.88 -14.24 11.55
C PHE A 96 17.21 -13.87 12.88
N ALA A 97 16.31 -14.74 13.34
CA ALA A 97 15.75 -14.70 14.69
C ALA A 97 15.92 -16.07 15.35
N ARG A 98 16.05 -16.05 16.68
CA ARG A 98 16.05 -17.26 17.49
C ARG A 98 14.61 -17.66 17.80
N GLU A 99 14.28 -18.91 17.51
CA GLU A 99 13.01 -19.52 17.88
C GLU A 99 13.26 -20.77 18.72
N THR A 100 12.38 -21.07 19.67
CA THR A 100 12.40 -22.35 20.39
C THR A 100 12.09 -23.46 19.40
N TYR A 101 12.97 -24.45 19.33
CA TYR A 101 12.89 -25.54 18.39
C TYR A 101 11.59 -26.34 18.55
N GLN A 102 10.87 -26.45 17.44
CA GLN A 102 9.65 -27.22 17.31
C GLN A 102 9.74 -28.04 16.01
N PRO A 103 9.91 -29.38 16.08
CA PRO A 103 10.04 -30.21 14.88
C PRO A 103 8.88 -30.06 13.90
N ALA A 104 7.68 -29.74 14.39
CA ALA A 104 6.49 -29.51 13.58
C ALA A 104 6.60 -28.25 12.70
N LEU A 105 7.37 -27.23 13.13
CA LEU A 105 7.56 -25.97 12.40
C LEU A 105 8.89 -25.94 11.65
N HIS A 106 9.94 -26.48 12.26
CA HIS A 106 11.32 -26.36 11.77
C HIS A 106 11.82 -27.59 11.01
N GLY A 107 11.08 -28.71 11.09
CA GLY A 107 11.56 -30.02 10.63
C GLY A 107 12.50 -30.67 11.65
N TYR A 108 12.83 -31.94 11.44
CA TYR A 108 13.70 -32.66 12.38
C TYR A 108 15.17 -32.25 12.20
N HIS A 109 15.73 -31.63 13.25
CA HIS A 109 17.16 -31.39 13.40
C HIS A 109 17.76 -32.45 14.34
N CYS A 110 18.78 -33.16 13.86
CA CYS A 110 19.50 -34.14 14.66
C CYS A 110 20.22 -33.45 15.83
N GLY A 111 20.12 -34.05 17.02
CA GLY A 111 20.79 -33.54 18.23
C GLY A 111 20.10 -32.34 18.87
N HIS A 112 18.88 -32.01 18.46
CA HIS A 112 18.07 -30.97 19.10
C HIS A 112 16.86 -31.57 19.84
N GLU A 113 16.65 -31.12 21.07
CA GLU A 113 15.50 -31.46 21.91
C GLU A 113 14.39 -30.39 21.76
N PRO A 114 13.16 -30.80 21.37
CA PRO A 114 12.03 -29.89 21.22
C PRO A 114 11.73 -29.13 22.52
N GLY A 115 11.54 -27.82 22.42
CA GLY A 115 11.18 -26.99 23.58
C GLY A 115 12.36 -26.55 24.46
N GLU A 116 13.52 -27.19 24.34
CA GLU A 116 14.73 -26.83 25.10
C GLU A 116 15.74 -26.06 24.24
N ASP A 117 15.93 -26.53 23.00
CA ASP A 117 16.88 -25.90 22.09
C ASP A 117 16.31 -24.71 21.33
N SER A 118 17.22 -23.86 20.86
CA SER A 118 16.90 -22.77 19.93
C SER A 118 17.42 -23.07 18.54
N VAL A 119 16.65 -22.69 17.53
CA VAL A 119 17.08 -22.67 16.12
C VAL A 119 17.03 -21.25 15.57
N TYR A 120 17.80 -21.01 14.52
CA TYR A 120 17.79 -19.73 13.81
C TYR A 120 16.92 -19.83 12.56
N VAL A 121 15.99 -18.89 12.43
CA VAL A 121 15.05 -18.80 11.30
C VAL A 121 15.28 -17.50 10.54
N ILE A 122 15.19 -17.55 9.21
CA ILE A 122 15.30 -16.36 8.36
C ILE A 122 14.06 -15.50 8.56
N THR A 123 14.27 -14.23 8.87
CA THR A 123 13.19 -13.26 9.06
C THR A 123 12.95 -12.44 7.81
N ASN A 124 11.70 -12.00 7.67
CA ASN A 124 11.26 -11.11 6.61
C ASN A 124 10.73 -9.79 7.19
N SER A 125 11.23 -9.40 8.38
CA SER A 125 10.69 -8.30 9.19
C SER A 125 10.44 -7.00 8.42
N ALA A 126 11.38 -6.57 7.56
CA ALA A 126 11.22 -5.35 6.76
C ALA A 126 10.08 -5.47 5.73
N THR A 127 10.01 -6.59 5.00
CA THR A 127 8.95 -6.84 4.02
C THR A 127 7.59 -7.11 4.68
N ASP A 128 7.59 -7.75 5.84
CA ASP A 128 6.37 -8.02 6.62
C ASP A 128 5.78 -6.72 7.18
N ALA A 129 6.63 -5.83 7.71
CA ALA A 129 6.22 -4.51 8.18
C ALA A 129 5.67 -3.64 7.02
N ALA A 130 6.30 -3.68 5.85
CA ALA A 130 5.79 -2.98 4.67
C ALA A 130 4.45 -3.55 4.19
N LEU A 131 4.29 -4.87 4.21
CA LEU A 131 3.01 -5.52 3.89
C LEU A 131 1.91 -5.13 4.88
N ALA A 132 2.22 -5.08 6.18
CA ALA A 132 1.30 -4.60 7.21
C ALA A 132 0.90 -3.14 6.95
N ALA A 133 1.85 -2.25 6.71
CA ALA A 133 1.58 -0.84 6.43
C ALA A 133 0.70 -0.63 5.17
N ILE A 134 0.91 -1.44 4.13
CA ILE A 134 0.06 -1.42 2.91
C ILE A 134 -1.37 -1.88 3.25
N ARG A 135 -1.51 -2.94 4.06
CA ARG A 135 -2.83 -3.45 4.50
C ARG A 135 -3.57 -2.44 5.36
N ASP A 136 -2.89 -1.77 6.29
CA ASP A 136 -3.48 -0.76 7.16
C ASP A 136 -3.97 0.44 6.35
N GLU A 137 -3.18 0.92 5.38
CA GLU A 137 -3.58 2.01 4.49
C GLU A 137 -4.77 1.61 3.60
N ALA A 138 -4.78 0.38 3.07
CA ALA A 138 -5.91 -0.14 2.31
C ALA A 138 -7.19 -0.20 3.17
N THR A 139 -7.08 -0.64 4.43
CA THR A 139 -8.19 -0.68 5.38
C THR A 139 -8.71 0.72 5.69
N ALA A 140 -7.82 1.68 5.94
CA ALA A 140 -8.18 3.06 6.22
C ALA A 140 -8.93 3.71 5.03
N ARG A 141 -8.48 3.46 3.79
CA ARG A 141 -9.17 3.93 2.57
C ARG A 141 -10.56 3.32 2.42
N ALA A 142 -10.70 2.02 2.66
CA ALA A 142 -12.00 1.34 2.59
C ALA A 142 -13.00 1.89 3.62
N LEU A 143 -12.54 2.10 4.86
CA LEU A 143 -13.38 2.70 5.92
C LEU A 143 -13.81 4.12 5.58
N LYS A 144 -12.92 4.94 5.02
CA LYS A 144 -13.25 6.28 4.56
C LYS A 144 -14.33 6.25 3.48
N HIS A 145 -14.16 5.39 2.47
CA HIS A 145 -15.13 5.27 1.38
C HIS A 145 -16.52 4.84 1.88
N LEU A 146 -16.58 3.89 2.82
CA LEU A 146 -17.83 3.48 3.46
C LEU A 146 -18.51 4.63 4.21
N CYS A 147 -17.74 5.44 4.94
CA CYS A 147 -18.25 6.62 5.66
C CYS A 147 -18.81 7.65 4.69
N ASP A 148 -18.10 7.94 3.59
CA ASP A 148 -18.53 8.87 2.55
C ASP A 148 -19.84 8.39 1.90
N CYS A 149 -19.99 7.08 1.63
CA CYS A 149 -21.24 6.51 1.11
C CYS A 149 -22.42 6.63 2.09
N GLN A 150 -22.18 6.48 3.39
CA GLN A 150 -23.21 6.65 4.43
C GLN A 150 -23.67 8.10 4.52
N LEU A 151 -22.74 9.06 4.49
CA LEU A 151 -23.03 10.48 4.44
C LEU A 151 -23.91 10.84 3.24
N ILE A 152 -23.54 10.38 2.04
CA ILE A 152 -24.33 10.60 0.82
C ILE A 152 -25.75 10.05 0.98
N SER A 153 -25.88 8.84 1.51
CA SER A 153 -27.19 8.20 1.72
C SER A 153 -28.08 9.00 2.68
N ALA A 154 -27.50 9.57 3.74
CA ALA A 154 -28.22 10.41 4.69
C ALA A 154 -28.68 11.73 4.05
N THR A 155 -27.80 12.41 3.31
CA THR A 155 -28.13 13.67 2.62
C THR A 155 -29.23 13.47 1.56
N VAL A 156 -29.18 12.37 0.80
CA VAL A 156 -30.24 12.04 -0.17
C VAL A 156 -31.58 11.78 0.52
N ALA A 157 -31.57 11.14 1.69
CA ALA A 157 -32.79 10.91 2.46
C ALA A 157 -33.41 12.20 2.99
N GLU A 158 -32.59 13.15 3.45
CA GLU A 158 -33.04 14.48 3.90
C GLU A 158 -33.64 15.29 2.76
N LEU A 159 -32.96 15.37 1.60
CA LEU A 159 -33.48 16.06 0.42
C LEU A 159 -34.83 15.50 -0.04
N LYS A 160 -34.98 14.17 -0.06
CA LYS A 160 -36.25 13.51 -0.38
C LYS A 160 -37.35 13.86 0.62
N ALA A 161 -37.01 13.98 1.90
CA ALA A 161 -37.97 14.35 2.94
C ALA A 161 -38.44 15.80 2.81
N ASP A 162 -37.55 16.71 2.40
CA ASP A 162 -37.87 18.12 2.17
C ASP A 162 -38.72 18.32 0.90
N GLU A 163 -38.41 17.63 -0.21
CA GLU A 163 -39.26 17.61 -1.41
C GLU A 163 -40.70 17.15 -1.11
N LEU A 164 -40.85 16.13 -0.25
CA LEU A 164 -42.15 15.63 0.20
C LEU A 164 -42.91 16.60 1.10
N ARG A 165 -42.22 17.52 1.80
CA ARG A 165 -42.87 18.58 2.59
C ARG A 165 -43.31 19.75 1.72
N GLU A 166 -42.53 20.13 0.72
CA GLU A 166 -42.87 21.20 -0.21
C GLU A 166 -44.01 20.84 -1.18
N ALA A 167 -44.23 19.53 -1.42
CA ALA A 167 -45.30 19.02 -2.26
C ALA A 167 -46.69 18.93 -1.57
N LYS A 168 -46.81 19.33 -0.30
CA LYS A 168 -48.07 19.34 0.49
C LYS A 168 -48.56 20.75 0.77
#